data_AF-D9QF74-F1
#
_entry.id   AF-D9QF74-F1
#
_cell.length_a   1.000
_cell.length_b   1.000
_cell.length_c   1.000
_cell.angle_alpha   90.00
_cell.angle_beta   90.00
_cell.angle_gamma   90.00
#
_symmetry.space_group_name_H-M   'P 1'
#
loop_
_entity.id
_entity.type
_entity.pdbx_description
1 polymer ?
#
loop_
_entity_poly.entity_id
_entity_poly.type
_entity_poly.pdbx_seq_one_letter_code
_entity_poly.pdbx_strand_id
1 'polypeptide(L)'
;MTMARRMILGAVVLLLAGCERPAPWTAFVYPDADTLTVSAEIGRFETFEQCRAGAVKTLAAFGRVGVGAYECGRACRYDRGAGLAVCAETRD
;
A
#
# COMPACT_ATOMS: atom_id res chain seq x y z
N MET A 1 48.76 -32.22 11.68
CA MET A 1 48.04 -31.00 12.09
C MET A 1 46.97 -30.70 11.05
N THR A 2 45.73 -31.02 11.39
CA THR A 2 44.51 -30.87 10.60
C THR A 2 44.01 -29.42 10.68
N MET A 3 44.39 -28.55 9.75
CA MET A 3 44.02 -27.13 9.86
C MET A 3 43.19 -26.57 8.69
N ALA A 4 43.09 -27.28 7.56
CA ALA A 4 42.45 -26.73 6.36
C ALA A 4 40.98 -27.15 6.14
N ARG A 5 40.30 -27.78 7.10
CA ARG A 5 38.97 -28.39 6.87
C ARG A 5 37.91 -27.93 7.87
N ARG A 6 37.89 -26.66 8.28
CA ARG A 6 36.83 -26.13 9.18
C ARG A 6 36.38 -24.68 8.92
N MET A 7 36.77 -24.06 7.81
CA MET A 7 36.39 -22.66 7.49
C MET A 7 35.48 -22.51 6.26
N ILE A 8 34.51 -23.40 6.05
CA ILE A 8 33.50 -23.22 4.97
C ILE A 8 32.06 -23.15 5.54
N LEU A 9 31.85 -23.53 6.81
CA LEU A 9 30.49 -23.68 7.36
C LEU A 9 29.88 -22.40 7.97
N GLY A 10 30.53 -21.23 7.85
CA GLY A 10 30.06 -19.98 8.46
C GLY A 10 29.34 -19.01 7.52
N ALA A 11 29.58 -19.09 6.21
CA ALA A 11 29.14 -18.04 5.26
C ALA A 11 27.75 -18.28 4.64
N VAL A 12 27.15 -19.47 4.79
CA VAL A 12 25.89 -19.82 4.10
C VAL A 12 24.65 -19.34 4.86
N VAL A 13 24.76 -19.04 6.17
CA VAL A 13 23.58 -18.74 7.02
C VAL A 13 23.07 -17.29 6.87
N LEU A 14 23.85 -16.37 6.28
CA LEU A 14 23.42 -14.96 6.11
C LEU A 14 22.47 -14.70 4.93
N LEU A 15 22.20 -15.69 4.07
CA LEU A 15 21.38 -15.50 2.86
C LEU A 15 19.86 -15.63 3.09
N LEU A 16 19.41 -15.86 4.34
CA LEU A 16 18.00 -16.06 4.69
C LEU A 16 17.34 -14.84 5.34
N ALA A 17 17.95 -13.65 5.29
CA ALA A 17 17.24 -12.42 5.59
C ALA A 17 16.18 -12.19 4.51
N GLY A 18 14.99 -12.76 4.71
CA GLY A 18 13.86 -12.62 3.80
C GLY A 18 13.51 -11.14 3.65
N CYS A 19 13.51 -10.64 2.42
CA CYS A 19 12.94 -9.33 2.10
C CYS A 19 11.45 -9.36 2.42
N GLU A 20 11.05 -8.84 3.57
CA GLU A 20 9.65 -8.51 3.80
C GLU A 20 9.25 -7.43 2.79
N ARG A 21 8.30 -7.75 1.91
CA ARG A 21 7.75 -6.73 1.02
C ARG A 21 6.87 -5.79 1.84
N PRO A 22 7.02 -4.47 1.70
CA PRO A 22 6.13 -3.52 2.36
C PRO A 22 4.68 -3.83 2.02
N ALA A 23 3.79 -3.73 3.00
CA ALA A 23 2.37 -3.85 2.74
C ALA A 23 1.92 -2.74 1.75
N PRO A 24 1.10 -3.09 0.74
CA PRO A 24 0.72 -2.15 -0.31
C PRO A 24 -0.21 -1.06 0.21
N TRP A 25 -0.20 0.06 -0.52
CA TRP A 25 -1.13 1.17 -0.41
C TRP A 25 -2.29 0.98 -1.38
N THR A 26 -3.50 1.37 -1.00
CA THR A 26 -4.69 1.30 -1.83
C THR A 26 -5.27 2.71 -1.95
N ALA A 27 -5.53 3.17 -3.17
CA ALA A 27 -6.18 4.47 -3.40
C ALA A 27 -7.70 4.31 -3.38
N PHE A 28 -8.35 5.12 -2.55
CA PHE A 28 -9.79 5.33 -2.53
C PHE A 28 -10.06 6.75 -3.02
N VAL A 29 -10.94 6.90 -4.01
CA VAL A 29 -11.32 8.20 -4.58
C VAL A 29 -12.80 8.45 -4.31
N TYR A 30 -13.08 9.63 -3.78
CA TYR A 30 -14.43 10.11 -3.49
C TYR A 30 -14.78 11.18 -4.52
N PRO A 31 -15.89 11.03 -5.27
CA PRO A 31 -16.27 12.00 -6.29
C PRO A 31 -16.67 13.35 -5.70
N ASP A 32 -17.03 13.38 -4.42
CA ASP A 32 -17.44 14.54 -3.64
C ASP A 32 -16.75 14.47 -2.26
N ALA A 33 -16.00 15.51 -1.90
CA ALA A 33 -15.27 15.60 -0.64
C ALA A 33 -16.18 15.64 0.60
N ASP A 34 -17.44 16.08 0.44
CA ASP A 34 -18.41 16.13 1.53
C ASP A 34 -19.14 14.79 1.73
N THR A 35 -18.96 13.81 0.81
CA THR A 35 -19.63 12.51 0.84
C THR A 35 -18.63 11.35 0.75
N LEU A 36 -18.05 10.98 1.89
CA LEU A 36 -17.03 9.92 1.98
C LEU A 36 -17.60 8.49 2.01
N THR A 37 -18.92 8.32 2.00
CA THR A 37 -19.56 6.99 1.93
C THR A 37 -19.60 6.42 0.51
N VAL A 38 -19.27 7.22 -0.49
CA VAL A 38 -19.25 6.82 -1.90
C VAL A 38 -17.81 6.90 -2.40
N SER A 39 -17.18 5.75 -2.56
CA SER A 39 -15.77 5.66 -2.97
C SER A 39 -15.54 4.66 -4.09
N ALA A 40 -14.55 4.93 -4.94
CA ALA A 40 -13.98 3.95 -5.85
C ALA A 40 -12.58 3.54 -5.39
N GLU A 41 -12.34 2.23 -5.30
CA GLU A 41 -10.98 1.67 -5.14
C GLU A 41 -10.27 1.67 -6.50
N ILE A 42 -9.14 2.35 -6.61
CA ILE A 42 -8.46 2.62 -7.90
C ILE A 42 -7.33 1.63 -8.17
N GLY A 43 -6.70 1.08 -7.13
CA GLY A 43 -5.63 0.11 -7.30
C GLY A 43 -4.71 0.02 -6.09
N ARG A 44 -3.72 -0.88 -6.20
CA ARG A 44 -2.69 -1.12 -5.18
C ARG A 44 -1.34 -0.61 -5.65
N PHE A 45 -0.61 0.04 -4.75
CA PHE A 45 0.64 0.75 -5.00
C PHE A 45 1.70 0.35 -3.98
N GLU A 46 2.97 0.44 -4.36
CA GLU A 46 4.08 0.06 -3.47
C GLU A 46 4.40 1.15 -2.46
N THR A 47 4.23 2.42 -2.85
CA THR A 47 4.50 3.59 -2.00
C THR A 47 3.27 4.49 -1.87
N PHE A 48 3.28 5.32 -0.83
CA PHE A 48 2.26 6.34 -0.63
C PHE A 48 2.22 7.34 -1.80
N GLU A 49 3.38 7.74 -2.32
CA GLU A 49 3.50 8.73 -3.40
C GLU A 49 2.87 8.20 -4.70
N GLN A 50 3.07 6.92 -4.99
CA GLN A 50 2.42 6.26 -6.14
C GLN A 50 0.90 6.22 -5.96
N CYS A 51 0.43 5.90 -4.74
CA CYS A 51 -0.99 5.91 -4.41
C CYS A 51 -1.62 7.29 -4.59
N ARG A 52 -0.99 8.33 -4.02
CA ARG A 52 -1.41 9.72 -4.14
C ARG A 52 -1.46 10.16 -5.60
N ALA A 53 -0.41 9.87 -6.37
CA ALA A 53 -0.36 10.20 -7.79
C ALA A 53 -1.48 9.51 -8.57
N GLY A 54 -1.75 8.23 -8.29
CA GLY A 54 -2.85 7.48 -8.89
C GLY A 54 -4.22 8.09 -8.57
N ALA A 55 -4.46 8.44 -7.30
CA ALA A 55 -5.70 9.05 -6.87
C ALA A 55 -5.95 10.42 -7.51
N VAL A 56 -4.94 11.30 -7.50
CA VAL A 56 -5.02 12.63 -8.13
C VAL A 56 -5.24 12.52 -9.64
N LYS A 57 -4.54 11.59 -10.31
CA LYS A 57 -4.74 11.33 -11.74
C LYS A 57 -6.18 10.88 -12.04
N THR A 58 -6.76 10.06 -11.17
CA THR A 58 -8.15 9.62 -11.30
C THR A 58 -9.14 10.77 -11.12
N LEU A 59 -8.96 11.60 -10.09
CA LEU A 59 -9.78 12.81 -9.91
C LEU A 59 -9.68 13.74 -11.13
N ALA A 60 -8.49 13.92 -11.68
CA ALA A 60 -8.29 14.69 -12.91
C ALA A 60 -9.02 14.08 -14.11
N ALA A 61 -8.92 12.76 -14.31
CA ALA A 61 -9.59 12.07 -15.40
C ALA A 61 -11.13 12.18 -15.33
N PHE A 62 -11.69 12.30 -14.13
CA PHE A 62 -13.13 12.49 -13.91
C PHE A 62 -13.58 13.95 -13.78
N GLY A 63 -12.68 14.93 -13.96
CA GLY A 63 -13.03 16.34 -13.81
C GLY A 63 -13.47 16.70 -12.38
N ARG A 64 -12.94 16.00 -11.38
CA ARG A 64 -13.27 16.17 -9.95
C ARG A 64 -12.15 16.83 -9.15
N VAL A 65 -11.15 17.41 -9.81
CA VAL A 65 -10.10 18.18 -9.13
C VAL A 65 -10.73 19.36 -8.40
N GLY A 66 -10.47 19.49 -7.10
CA GLY A 66 -11.03 20.55 -6.25
C GLY A 66 -12.48 20.31 -5.79
N VAL A 67 -13.11 19.19 -6.18
CA VAL A 67 -14.46 18.81 -5.76
C VAL A 67 -14.45 17.47 -5.04
N GLY A 68 -13.73 16.49 -5.57
CA GLY A 68 -13.56 15.19 -4.95
C GLY A 68 -12.40 15.15 -3.95
N ALA A 69 -12.38 14.10 -3.15
CA ALA A 69 -11.31 13.78 -2.21
C ALA A 69 -10.65 12.45 -2.56
N TYR A 70 -9.54 12.14 -1.91
CA TYR A 70 -8.96 10.81 -1.94
C TYR A 70 -8.36 10.44 -0.60
N GLU A 71 -8.20 9.14 -0.37
CA GLU A 71 -7.44 8.58 0.73
C GLU A 71 -6.56 7.44 0.21
N CYS A 72 -5.39 7.30 0.82
CA CYS A 72 -4.45 6.21 0.59
C CYS A 72 -4.36 5.35 1.85
N GLY A 73 -4.90 4.14 1.79
CA GLY A 73 -4.90 3.19 2.89
C GLY A 73 -3.81 2.13 2.76
N ARG A 74 -3.03 1.89 3.81
CA ARG A 74 -2.01 0.83 3.84
C ARG A 74 -2.56 -0.46 4.42
N ALA A 75 -2.16 -1.59 3.84
CA ALA A 75 -2.48 -2.93 4.34
C ALA A 75 -3.99 -3.23 4.47
N CYS A 76 -4.83 -2.59 3.66
CA CYS A 76 -6.29 -2.69 3.79
C CYS A 76 -6.81 -4.13 3.65
N ARG A 77 -7.87 -4.42 4.42
CA ARG A 77 -8.64 -5.67 4.40
C ARG A 77 -10.12 -5.33 4.41
N TYR A 78 -10.90 -6.05 3.61
CA TYR A 78 -12.34 -5.88 3.62
C TYR A 78 -12.93 -6.52 4.87
N ASP A 79 -13.58 -5.71 5.70
CA ASP A 79 -14.34 -6.17 6.85
C ASP A 79 -15.81 -6.33 6.45
N ARG A 80 -16.33 -7.56 6.54
CA ARG A 80 -17.73 -7.85 6.15
C ARG A 80 -18.76 -7.31 7.13
N GLY A 81 -18.40 -7.12 8.40
CA GLY A 81 -19.29 -6.58 9.41
C GLY A 81 -19.48 -5.07 9.26
N ALA A 82 -18.40 -4.36 8.94
CA ALA A 82 -18.43 -2.93 8.63
C ALA A 82 -18.83 -2.62 7.17
N GLY A 83 -18.72 -3.61 6.27
CA GLY A 83 -19.02 -3.44 4.86
C GLY A 83 -18.01 -2.56 4.11
N LEU A 84 -16.82 -2.34 4.67
CA LEU A 84 -15.81 -1.41 4.16
C LEU A 84 -14.37 -1.94 4.31
N ALA A 85 -13.44 -1.32 3.59
CA ALA A 85 -12.02 -1.62 3.73
C ALA A 85 -11.46 -0.97 5.00
N VAL A 86 -10.97 -1.79 5.93
CA VAL A 86 -10.27 -1.33 7.14
C VAL A 86 -8.77 -1.41 6.88
N CYS A 87 -8.09 -0.29 7.02
CA CYS A 87 -6.66 -0.15 6.73
C CYS A 87 -5.86 0.01 8.03
N ALA A 88 -4.60 -0.43 8.01
CA ALA A 88 -3.72 -0.29 9.17
C ALA A 88 -3.23 1.16 9.36
N GLU A 89 -3.19 1.92 8.26
CA GLU A 89 -2.80 3.33 8.20
C GLU A 89 -3.59 3.98 7.05
N THR A 90 -4.01 5.24 7.21
CA THR A 90 -4.68 6.02 6.17
C THR A 90 -4.04 7.41 6.10
N ARG A 91 -3.83 7.92 4.88
CA ARG A 91 -3.24 9.24 4.61
C ARG A 91 -3.87 9.88 3.38
N ASP A 92 -3.98 11.19 3.39
CA ASP A 92 -4.55 12.07 2.40
C ASP A 92 -3.53 13.14 1.94
#